data_AF-A0A7W7TAH8-F1
#
_entry.id   AF-A0A7W7TAH8-F1
#
_cell.length_a   1.000
_cell.length_b   1.000
_cell.length_c   1.000
_cell.angle_alpha   90.00
_cell.angle_beta   90.00
_cell.angle_gamma   90.00
#
_symmetry.space_group_name_H-M   'P 1'
#
loop_
_entity.id
_entity.type
_entity.pdbx_description
1 polymer ?
#
loop_
_entity_poly.entity_id
_entity_poly.type
_entity_poly.pdbx_seq_one_letter_code
_entity_poly.pdbx_strand_id
1 'polypeptide(L)'
;MSTRTWTALVAALSLTAPLAPAASALPAGSADHYAGSQIRKHEGTSARADGPPAYTPGSVPGMDVSSHQGDVDWQRPWDDGARFAYVKATEGTTYKNPNFHQQYDGAHAVGMIRGAYHFALPDRSGGAEQADFFVDNGGWWNADGRTLPGAADLEYNPYGDTCYGLDQNAMGAWVKAFSDRVAERTSRFPTIYTSTSWWDRCVGTSVSFGATNPLWVAHYTDVLGDLPNGWDYETIWQWQAAGLFPGDQNLFNGTHDQLTRIAAG
;
A
#
# COMPACT_ATOMS: atom_id res chain seq x y z
N MET A 1 -13.27 -73.09 -42.77
CA MET A 1 -12.03 -72.29 -42.62
C MET A 1 -12.33 -71.14 -41.67
N SER A 2 -11.44 -70.94 -40.70
CA SER A 2 -11.64 -70.24 -39.42
C SER A 2 -11.80 -68.71 -39.55
N THR A 3 -12.78 -68.15 -38.84
CA THR A 3 -12.95 -66.71 -38.58
C THR A 3 -11.94 -66.25 -37.53
N ARG A 4 -11.07 -65.28 -37.87
CA ARG A 4 -10.19 -64.60 -36.91
C ARG A 4 -10.76 -63.23 -36.56
N THR A 5 -11.22 -63.09 -35.32
CA THR A 5 -11.59 -61.84 -34.67
C THR A 5 -10.32 -61.08 -34.30
N TRP A 6 -10.19 -59.83 -34.72
CA TRP A 6 -9.11 -58.93 -34.29
C TRP A 6 -9.65 -58.01 -33.19
N THR A 7 -9.14 -58.18 -31.97
CA THR A 7 -9.45 -57.29 -30.84
C THR A 7 -8.41 -56.17 -30.84
N ALA A 8 -8.82 -54.93 -31.14
CA ALA A 8 -7.98 -53.76 -30.99
C ALA A 8 -7.97 -53.32 -29.51
N LEU A 9 -6.81 -53.38 -28.84
CA LEU A 9 -6.62 -52.73 -27.54
C LEU A 9 -6.39 -51.23 -27.78
N VAL A 10 -7.30 -50.41 -27.27
CA VAL A 10 -7.09 -48.96 -27.14
C VAL A 10 -6.42 -48.72 -25.78
N ALA A 11 -5.14 -48.33 -25.79
CA ALA A 11 -4.46 -47.88 -24.59
C ALA A 11 -4.85 -46.42 -24.32
N ALA A 12 -5.61 -46.19 -23.26
CA ALA A 12 -5.92 -44.85 -22.77
C ALA A 12 -4.67 -44.29 -22.06
N LEU A 13 -3.95 -43.37 -22.71
CA LEU A 13 -2.92 -42.56 -22.05
C LEU A 13 -3.62 -41.49 -21.21
N SER A 14 -3.68 -41.70 -19.90
CA SER A 14 -4.09 -40.68 -18.94
C SER A 14 -2.97 -39.64 -18.78
N LEU A 15 -3.11 -38.48 -19.42
CA LEU A 15 -2.29 -37.30 -19.12
C LEU A 15 -2.70 -36.75 -17.76
N THR A 16 -1.88 -37.00 -16.73
CA THR A 16 -1.98 -36.29 -15.46
C THR A 16 -1.29 -34.93 -15.61
N ALA A 17 -2.07 -33.86 -15.79
CA ALA A 17 -1.55 -32.52 -15.61
C ALA A 17 -1.21 -32.30 -14.13
N PRO A 18 -0.03 -31.76 -13.77
CA PRO A 18 0.25 -31.42 -12.38
C PRO A 18 -0.72 -30.32 -11.94
N LEU A 19 -1.43 -30.57 -10.84
CA LEU A 19 -2.18 -29.54 -10.14
C LEU A 19 -1.19 -28.45 -9.71
N ALA A 20 -1.48 -27.20 -10.07
CA ALA A 20 -0.76 -26.06 -9.53
C ALA A 20 -0.80 -26.15 -8.00
N PRO A 21 0.32 -25.88 -7.29
CA PRO A 21 0.30 -25.87 -5.83
C PRO A 21 -0.78 -24.89 -5.36
N ALA A 22 -1.67 -25.36 -4.49
CA ALA A 22 -2.67 -24.52 -3.86
C ALA A 22 -1.95 -23.37 -3.16
N ALA A 23 -2.40 -22.13 -3.41
CA ALA A 23 -1.89 -20.96 -2.72
C ALA A 23 -1.95 -21.20 -1.20
N SER A 24 -0.86 -20.90 -0.50
CA SER A 24 -0.79 -20.93 0.95
C SER A 24 -1.99 -20.20 1.54
N ALA A 25 -2.62 -20.75 2.57
CA ALA A 25 -3.66 -20.05 3.30
C ALA A 25 -3.14 -18.69 3.78
N LEU A 26 -3.99 -17.66 3.72
CA LEU A 26 -3.69 -16.34 4.26
C LEU A 26 -3.19 -16.50 5.71
N PRO A 27 -2.11 -15.81 6.11
CA PRO A 27 -1.77 -15.69 7.52
C PRO A 27 -3.01 -15.27 8.29
N ALA A 28 -3.24 -15.87 9.46
CA ALA A 28 -4.31 -15.39 10.34
C ALA A 28 -4.03 -13.92 10.68
N GLY A 29 -4.92 -13.02 10.27
CA GLY A 29 -4.81 -11.57 10.55
C GLY A 29 -4.48 -10.66 9.36
N SER A 30 -4.23 -11.16 8.14
CA SER A 30 -3.92 -10.26 7.01
C SER A 30 -5.04 -9.32 6.57
N ALA A 31 -6.28 -9.60 6.99
CA ALA A 31 -7.40 -8.69 6.83
C ALA A 31 -7.49 -7.62 7.93
N ASP A 32 -6.67 -7.73 8.99
CA ASP A 32 -6.75 -6.94 10.23
C ASP A 32 -5.73 -5.79 10.30
N HIS A 33 -4.88 -5.64 9.28
CA HIS A 33 -3.84 -4.62 9.22
C HIS A 33 -4.09 -3.66 8.07
N TYR A 34 -3.93 -2.38 8.34
CA TYR A 34 -4.06 -1.28 7.39
C TYR A 34 -3.03 -0.24 7.74
N ALA A 35 -2.74 0.67 6.80
CA ALA A 35 -1.75 1.72 6.97
C ALA A 35 -1.95 2.45 8.31
N GLY A 36 -0.99 2.26 9.22
CA GLY A 36 -0.98 2.97 10.50
C GLY A 36 -1.63 2.22 11.65
N SER A 37 -2.19 1.05 11.38
CA SER A 37 -2.75 0.17 12.40
C SER A 37 -1.70 -0.20 13.44
N GLN A 38 -0.44 -0.45 13.05
CA GLN A 38 0.63 -0.82 13.97
C GLN A 38 1.38 0.41 14.49
N ILE A 39 1.56 1.46 13.70
CA ILE A 39 2.10 2.75 14.18
C ILE A 39 1.24 3.27 15.33
N ARG A 40 -0.09 3.28 15.18
CA ARG A 40 -1.00 3.70 16.26
C ARG A 40 -0.87 2.83 17.51
N LYS A 41 -0.69 1.52 17.33
CA LYS A 41 -0.53 0.57 18.44
C LYS A 41 0.76 0.81 19.22
N HIS A 42 1.84 1.21 18.55
CA HIS A 42 3.16 1.36 19.17
C HIS A 42 3.48 2.80 19.62
N GLU A 43 2.97 3.80 18.89
CA GLU A 43 3.29 5.21 19.10
C GLU A 43 2.11 6.01 19.70
N GLY A 44 0.90 5.44 19.67
CA GLY A 44 -0.32 6.08 20.20
C GLY A 44 -0.85 7.18 19.29
N THR A 45 -1.85 7.91 19.79
CA THR A 45 -2.40 9.14 19.17
C THR A 45 -2.34 10.26 20.19
N SER A 46 -2.02 11.49 19.77
CA SER A 46 -2.18 12.65 20.65
C SER A 46 -3.65 12.97 20.90
N ALA A 47 -3.94 13.67 22.01
CA ALA A 47 -5.30 14.11 22.34
C ALA A 47 -5.78 15.15 21.32
N ARG A 48 -6.98 14.93 20.80
CA ARG A 48 -7.64 15.71 19.75
C ARG A 48 -7.58 17.24 19.99
N ALA A 49 -7.14 18.02 19.00
CA ALA A 49 -7.68 19.36 18.82
C ALA A 49 -9.05 19.25 18.15
N ASP A 50 -10.09 19.87 18.71
CA ASP A 50 -11.37 20.00 18.04
C ASP A 50 -11.20 20.90 16.81
N GLY A 51 -10.93 20.29 15.65
CA GLY A 51 -10.78 20.99 14.38
C GLY A 51 -9.88 20.23 13.41
N PRO A 52 -9.89 20.62 12.13
CA PRO A 52 -8.82 20.24 11.20
C PRO A 52 -7.47 20.73 11.75
N PRO A 53 -6.34 20.05 11.46
CA PRO A 53 -5.04 20.57 11.82
C PRO A 53 -4.93 21.95 11.20
N ALA A 54 -4.18 22.88 11.82
CA ALA A 54 -4.06 24.24 11.32
C ALA A 54 -3.74 24.20 9.83
N TYR A 55 -4.77 24.44 8.99
CA TYR A 55 -4.66 24.26 7.55
C TYR A 55 -3.45 25.07 7.11
N THR A 56 -2.43 24.43 6.55
CA THR A 56 -1.54 25.15 5.65
C THR A 56 -2.42 25.55 4.48
N PRO A 57 -2.70 26.85 4.25
CA PRO A 57 -3.46 27.26 3.09
C PRO A 57 -2.79 26.69 1.85
N GLY A 58 -3.51 25.87 1.09
CA GLY A 58 -2.97 25.19 -0.08
C GLY A 58 -2.59 23.72 0.09
N SER A 59 -2.90 23.05 1.21
CA SER A 59 -2.88 21.57 1.28
C SER A 59 -4.17 20.96 0.73
N VAL A 60 -4.08 19.72 0.24
CA VAL A 60 -5.23 18.99 -0.32
C VAL A 60 -5.60 17.85 0.64
N PRO A 61 -6.85 17.76 1.12
CA PRO A 61 -7.28 16.67 1.99
C PRO A 61 -7.55 15.38 1.21
N GLY A 62 -7.28 14.26 1.87
CA GLY A 62 -7.57 12.92 1.37
C GLY A 62 -7.73 11.93 2.52
N MET A 63 -7.83 10.66 2.16
CA MET A 63 -7.98 9.56 3.11
C MET A 63 -7.29 8.30 2.64
N ASP A 64 -7.20 7.29 3.49
CA ASP A 64 -6.88 5.94 3.07
C ASP A 64 -7.78 4.91 3.72
N VAL A 65 -8.08 3.86 2.95
CA VAL A 65 -9.06 2.83 3.32
C VAL A 65 -8.55 1.43 3.01
N SER A 66 -9.18 0.45 3.66
CA SER A 66 -8.93 -0.98 3.51
C SER A 66 -10.25 -1.75 3.67
N SER A 67 -10.21 -3.08 3.70
CA SER A 67 -11.40 -3.89 4.00
C SER A 67 -12.09 -3.53 5.32
N HIS A 68 -11.41 -2.86 6.26
CA HIS A 68 -11.99 -2.43 7.53
C HIS A 68 -13.10 -1.41 7.38
N GLN A 69 -13.10 -0.61 6.31
CA GLN A 69 -14.15 0.36 6.04
C GLN A 69 -15.34 -0.27 5.29
N GLY A 70 -15.21 -1.51 4.80
CA GLY A 70 -16.20 -2.13 3.92
C GLY A 70 -16.44 -1.29 2.67
N ASP A 71 -17.68 -1.24 2.21
CA ASP A 71 -18.06 -0.39 1.09
C ASP A 71 -18.15 1.08 1.54
N VAL A 72 -17.50 1.96 0.78
CA VAL A 72 -17.48 3.40 1.05
C VAL A 72 -18.56 4.12 0.23
N ASP A 73 -19.35 4.96 0.89
CA ASP A 73 -20.21 5.95 0.23
C ASP A 73 -19.36 7.14 -0.22
N TRP A 74 -18.79 7.05 -1.42
CA TRP A 74 -17.76 7.98 -1.93
C TRP A 74 -18.24 9.41 -2.18
N GLN A 75 -19.54 9.60 -2.43
CA GLN A 75 -20.06 10.95 -2.69
C GLN A 75 -19.94 11.83 -1.44
N ARG A 76 -20.16 11.26 -0.26
CA ARG A 76 -20.07 11.97 1.01
C ARG A 76 -18.67 12.58 1.29
N PRO A 77 -17.55 11.83 1.33
CA PRO A 77 -16.24 12.41 1.56
C PRO A 77 -15.82 13.38 0.43
N TRP A 78 -16.30 13.18 -0.80
CA TRP A 78 -16.09 14.15 -1.88
C TRP A 78 -16.76 15.51 -1.59
N ASP A 79 -18.03 15.48 -1.18
CA ASP A 79 -18.80 16.67 -0.79
C ASP A 79 -18.19 17.34 0.46
N ASP A 80 -17.67 16.54 1.40
CA ASP A 80 -16.95 16.99 2.59
C ASP A 80 -15.51 17.49 2.30
N GLY A 81 -15.07 17.42 1.04
CA GLY A 81 -13.86 18.10 0.56
C GLY A 81 -12.66 17.21 0.23
N ALA A 82 -12.71 15.90 0.46
CA ALA A 82 -11.61 14.99 0.10
C ALA A 82 -11.38 14.98 -1.42
N ARG A 83 -10.12 14.94 -1.84
CA ARG A 83 -9.73 14.96 -3.27
C ARG A 83 -8.80 13.82 -3.67
N PHE A 84 -8.26 13.07 -2.72
CA PHE A 84 -7.56 11.83 -3.02
C PHE A 84 -7.82 10.72 -2.01
N ALA A 85 -7.58 9.49 -2.46
CA ALA A 85 -7.61 8.31 -1.60
C ALA A 85 -6.47 7.32 -1.90
N TYR A 86 -5.91 6.69 -0.88
CA TYR A 86 -5.16 5.45 -1.03
C TYR A 86 -6.03 4.25 -0.61
N VAL A 87 -5.93 3.13 -1.31
CA VAL A 87 -6.72 1.93 -1.03
C VAL A 87 -5.80 0.73 -0.86
N LYS A 88 -5.95 -0.04 0.22
CA LYS A 88 -5.18 -1.27 0.42
C LYS A 88 -5.45 -2.21 -0.75
N ALA A 89 -4.43 -2.61 -1.49
CA ALA A 89 -4.56 -3.63 -2.54
C ALA A 89 -4.17 -5.01 -2.00
N THR A 90 -2.98 -5.09 -1.39
CA THR A 90 -2.35 -6.37 -1.04
C THR A 90 -1.57 -6.31 0.27
N GLU A 91 -1.29 -7.48 0.82
CA GLU A 91 -0.36 -7.68 1.95
C GLU A 91 0.46 -8.96 1.71
N GLY A 92 1.79 -8.86 1.89
CA GLY A 92 2.72 -9.94 1.58
C GLY A 92 2.53 -10.47 0.14
N THR A 93 2.44 -11.79 -0.03
CA THR A 93 2.25 -12.42 -1.36
C THR A 93 0.96 -13.20 -1.48
N THR A 94 0.02 -13.03 -0.54
CA THR A 94 -1.17 -13.89 -0.45
C THR A 94 -2.47 -13.12 -0.28
N TYR A 95 -2.47 -12.01 0.47
CA TYR A 95 -3.69 -11.26 0.75
C TYR A 95 -4.02 -10.25 -0.34
N LYS A 96 -5.30 -10.19 -0.69
CA LYS A 96 -5.89 -9.19 -1.57
C LYS A 96 -7.11 -8.59 -0.88
N ASN A 97 -7.23 -7.27 -0.88
CA ASN A 97 -8.38 -6.61 -0.27
C ASN A 97 -9.67 -6.95 -1.05
N PRO A 98 -10.66 -7.62 -0.41
CA PRO A 98 -11.91 -8.00 -1.08
C PRO A 98 -12.77 -6.81 -1.52
N ASN A 99 -12.59 -5.64 -0.89
CA ASN A 99 -13.31 -4.41 -1.24
C ASN A 99 -12.52 -3.52 -2.22
N PHE A 100 -11.34 -3.93 -2.68
CA PHE A 100 -10.45 -3.08 -3.49
C PHE A 100 -11.16 -2.45 -4.68
N HIS A 101 -11.90 -3.22 -5.48
CA HIS A 101 -12.62 -2.68 -6.64
C HIS A 101 -13.66 -1.63 -6.27
N GLN A 102 -14.50 -1.90 -5.27
CA GLN A 102 -15.50 -0.94 -4.81
C GLN A 102 -14.84 0.36 -4.35
N GLN A 103 -13.73 0.24 -3.63
CA GLN A 103 -13.05 1.37 -3.04
C GLN A 103 -12.26 2.17 -4.08
N TYR A 104 -11.47 1.49 -4.91
CA TYR A 104 -10.60 2.09 -5.91
C TYR A 104 -11.38 2.76 -7.04
N ASP A 105 -12.38 2.06 -7.59
CA ASP A 105 -13.20 2.56 -8.69
C ASP A 105 -14.26 3.56 -8.19
N GLY A 106 -14.76 3.38 -6.96
CA GLY A 106 -15.69 4.31 -6.34
C GLY A 106 -15.07 5.69 -6.07
N ALA A 107 -13.83 5.73 -5.57
CA ALA A 107 -13.06 6.97 -5.43
C ALA A 107 -12.91 7.69 -6.78
N HIS A 108 -12.53 6.93 -7.81
CA HIS A 108 -12.38 7.46 -9.15
C HIS A 108 -13.72 7.94 -9.74
N ALA A 109 -14.84 7.27 -9.47
CA ALA A 109 -16.14 7.63 -10.00
C ALA A 109 -16.64 9.01 -9.54
N VAL A 110 -16.33 9.40 -8.30
CA VAL A 110 -16.72 10.72 -7.74
C VAL A 110 -15.74 11.84 -8.08
N GLY A 111 -14.62 11.55 -8.74
CA GLY A 111 -13.66 12.56 -9.17
C GLY A 111 -12.33 12.56 -8.41
N MET A 112 -12.15 11.70 -7.41
CA MET A 112 -10.89 11.67 -6.65
C MET A 112 -9.71 11.19 -7.51
N ILE A 113 -8.52 11.66 -7.15
CA ILE A 113 -7.24 11.07 -7.52
C ILE A 113 -7.02 9.87 -6.58
N ARG A 114 -6.58 8.71 -7.06
CA ARG A 114 -6.50 7.51 -6.23
C ARG A 114 -5.23 6.71 -6.43
N GLY A 115 -4.74 6.13 -5.34
CA GLY A 115 -3.56 5.25 -5.30
C GLY A 115 -3.90 3.93 -4.62
N ALA A 116 -3.05 2.94 -4.82
CA ALA A 116 -3.13 1.67 -4.12
C ALA A 116 -1.94 1.55 -3.15
N TYR A 117 -2.09 0.83 -2.04
CA TYR A 117 -0.95 0.52 -1.17
C TYR A 117 -0.81 -0.96 -0.87
N HIS A 118 0.41 -1.33 -0.52
CA HIS A 118 0.85 -2.67 -0.19
C HIS A 118 1.39 -2.74 1.24
N PHE A 119 0.78 -3.54 2.12
CA PHE A 119 1.34 -3.79 3.45
C PHE A 119 2.48 -4.80 3.33
N ALA A 120 3.71 -4.34 3.57
CA ALA A 120 4.92 -5.13 3.39
C ALA A 120 5.10 -6.17 4.50
N LEU A 121 5.53 -7.38 4.14
CA LEU A 121 5.97 -8.41 5.09
C LEU A 121 7.40 -8.89 4.78
N PRO A 122 8.45 -8.11 5.11
CA PRO A 122 9.83 -8.41 4.71
C PRO A 122 10.40 -9.73 5.21
N ASP A 123 9.84 -10.33 6.26
CA ASP A 123 10.21 -11.66 6.78
C ASP A 123 9.62 -12.83 5.98
N ARG A 124 8.70 -12.58 5.04
CA ARG A 124 7.96 -13.63 4.33
C ARG A 124 8.43 -13.88 2.91
N SER A 125 8.89 -12.86 2.22
CA SER A 125 9.40 -12.95 0.85
C SER A 125 10.25 -11.73 0.50
N GLY A 126 10.95 -11.77 -0.64
CA GLY A 126 11.78 -10.65 -1.08
C GLY A 126 10.96 -9.46 -1.60
N GLY A 127 11.54 -8.26 -1.54
CA GLY A 127 10.87 -7.02 -1.96
C GLY A 127 10.37 -7.05 -3.41
N ALA A 128 11.17 -7.60 -4.34
CA ALA A 128 10.75 -7.72 -5.73
C ALA A 128 9.54 -8.67 -5.92
N GLU A 129 9.44 -9.73 -5.12
CA GLU A 129 8.33 -10.68 -5.17
C GLU A 129 7.02 -10.03 -4.68
N GLN A 130 7.08 -9.26 -3.58
CA GLN A 130 5.93 -8.50 -3.10
C GLN A 130 5.55 -7.35 -4.04
N ALA A 131 6.53 -6.71 -4.68
CA ALA A 131 6.28 -5.70 -5.70
C ALA A 131 5.53 -6.28 -6.92
N ASP A 132 5.93 -7.45 -7.42
CA ASP A 132 5.21 -8.13 -8.50
C ASP A 132 3.78 -8.46 -8.09
N PHE A 133 3.61 -9.05 -6.89
CA PHE A 133 2.27 -9.35 -6.38
C PHE A 133 1.41 -8.09 -6.21
N PHE A 134 1.97 -7.00 -5.72
CA PHE A 134 1.28 -5.73 -5.59
C PHE A 134 0.85 -5.16 -6.93
N VAL A 135 1.78 -5.04 -7.90
CA VAL A 135 1.47 -4.46 -9.21
C VAL A 135 0.41 -5.28 -9.94
N ASP A 136 0.50 -6.62 -9.88
CA ASP A 136 -0.45 -7.51 -10.56
C ASP A 136 -1.85 -7.49 -9.92
N ASN A 137 -2.01 -6.95 -8.72
CA ASN A 137 -3.26 -6.97 -7.95
C ASN A 137 -3.74 -5.58 -7.49
N GLY A 138 -3.34 -4.51 -8.17
CA GLY A 138 -3.89 -3.16 -7.96
C GLY A 138 -2.86 -2.05 -7.85
N GLY A 139 -1.58 -2.39 -7.65
CA GLY A 139 -0.45 -1.46 -7.57
C GLY A 139 0.07 -0.93 -8.91
N TRP A 140 -0.67 -1.15 -10.00
CA TRP A 140 -0.33 -0.60 -11.30
C TRP A 140 -0.53 0.93 -11.33
N TRP A 141 0.09 1.58 -12.30
CA TRP A 141 -0.01 3.03 -12.49
C TRP A 141 -0.22 3.37 -13.96
N ASN A 142 -1.02 4.42 -14.22
CA ASN A 142 -1.20 5.01 -15.53
C ASN A 142 -1.07 6.54 -15.45
N ALA A 143 -0.54 7.16 -16.51
CA ALA A 143 -0.37 8.60 -16.65
C ALA A 143 -1.69 9.34 -16.98
N ASP A 144 -2.76 9.07 -16.24
CA ASP A 144 -4.10 9.65 -16.45
C ASP A 144 -4.36 10.93 -15.63
N GLY A 145 -3.38 11.35 -14.81
CA GLY A 145 -3.53 12.46 -13.87
C GLY A 145 -4.46 12.17 -12.69
N ARG A 146 -4.88 10.90 -12.55
CA ARG A 146 -5.86 10.44 -11.56
C ARG A 146 -5.43 9.17 -10.82
N THR A 147 -4.33 8.55 -11.22
CA THR A 147 -3.70 7.41 -10.59
C THR A 147 -2.40 7.83 -9.90
N LEU A 148 -2.34 7.79 -8.57
CA LEU A 148 -1.09 8.03 -7.83
C LEU A 148 -0.14 6.83 -7.99
N PRO A 149 1.20 7.05 -7.90
CA PRO A 149 2.13 5.94 -7.72
C PRO A 149 1.66 5.01 -6.60
N GLY A 150 1.86 3.70 -6.75
CA GLY A 150 1.58 2.77 -5.67
C GLY A 150 2.38 3.11 -4.40
N ALA A 151 1.88 2.74 -3.23
CA ALA A 151 2.58 2.95 -1.96
C ALA A 151 3.05 1.64 -1.32
N ALA A 152 4.25 1.65 -0.75
CA ALA A 152 4.74 0.61 0.15
C ALA A 152 4.47 1.04 1.59
N ASP A 153 3.61 0.30 2.29
CA ASP A 153 3.34 0.46 3.71
C ASP A 153 4.35 -0.35 4.51
N LEU A 154 5.27 0.37 5.15
CA LEU A 154 6.42 -0.11 5.88
C LEU A 154 6.32 0.33 7.33
N GLU A 155 5.74 -0.53 8.15
CA GLU A 155 5.51 -0.28 9.56
C GLU A 155 5.81 -1.49 10.47
N TYR A 156 5.59 -1.33 11.77
CA TYR A 156 5.84 -2.34 12.80
C TYR A 156 5.21 -3.68 12.42
N ASN A 157 5.99 -4.76 12.51
CA ASN A 157 5.49 -6.10 12.23
C ASN A 157 4.33 -6.49 13.17
N PRO A 158 3.13 -6.78 12.66
CA PRO A 158 2.02 -7.23 13.49
C PRO A 158 2.17 -8.69 13.96
N TYR A 159 3.08 -9.46 13.35
CA TYR A 159 3.21 -10.91 13.52
C TYR A 159 4.46 -11.36 14.28
N GLY A 160 5.30 -10.44 14.77
CA GLY A 160 6.56 -10.80 15.42
C GLY A 160 7.46 -9.62 15.72
N ASP A 161 8.76 -9.80 15.46
CA ASP A 161 9.78 -8.78 15.73
C ASP A 161 9.48 -7.47 15.01
N THR A 162 9.59 -6.34 15.73
CA THR A 162 9.30 -4.98 15.24
C THR A 162 9.84 -4.68 13.84
N CYS A 163 11.07 -5.12 13.54
CA CYS A 163 11.76 -4.93 12.26
C CYS A 163 11.80 -6.21 11.41
N TYR A 164 10.83 -7.12 11.58
CA TYR A 164 10.73 -8.37 10.81
C TYR A 164 11.95 -9.30 10.95
N GLY A 165 12.68 -9.20 12.07
CA GLY A 165 13.91 -9.96 12.30
C GLY A 165 15.10 -9.51 11.43
N LEU A 166 14.97 -8.39 10.71
CA LEU A 166 16.01 -7.84 9.84
C LEU A 166 16.80 -6.74 10.56
N ASP A 167 18.09 -6.65 10.23
CA ASP A 167 18.87 -5.44 10.52
C ASP A 167 18.60 -4.35 9.47
N GLN A 168 19.12 -3.15 9.74
CA GLN A 168 18.92 -1.98 8.86
C GLN A 168 19.44 -2.19 7.43
N ASN A 169 20.54 -2.93 7.26
CA ASN A 169 21.09 -3.17 5.93
C ASN A 169 20.20 -4.12 5.12
N ALA A 170 19.75 -5.20 5.75
CA ALA A 170 18.83 -6.15 5.14
C ALA A 170 17.47 -5.52 4.83
N MET A 171 16.93 -4.71 5.75
CA MET A 171 15.68 -3.98 5.53
C MET A 171 15.82 -2.95 4.40
N GLY A 172 16.88 -2.13 4.41
CA GLY A 172 17.14 -1.16 3.34
C GLY A 172 17.29 -1.82 1.96
N ALA A 173 17.97 -2.96 1.89
CA ALA A 173 18.08 -3.76 0.66
C ALA A 173 16.71 -4.30 0.20
N TRP A 174 15.87 -4.75 1.15
CA TRP A 174 14.52 -5.22 0.86
C TRP A 174 13.64 -4.09 0.27
N VAL A 175 13.63 -2.93 0.92
CA VAL A 175 12.85 -1.76 0.48
C VAL A 175 13.32 -1.30 -0.90
N LYS A 176 14.64 -1.30 -1.14
CA LYS A 176 15.19 -1.00 -2.47
C LYS A 176 14.71 -1.98 -3.53
N ALA A 177 14.74 -3.28 -3.25
CA ALA A 177 14.29 -4.29 -4.20
C ALA A 177 12.79 -4.15 -4.53
N PHE A 178 11.95 -3.83 -3.54
CA PHE A 178 10.54 -3.52 -3.79
C PHE A 178 10.39 -2.27 -4.66
N SER A 179 11.06 -1.18 -4.27
CA SER A 179 11.00 0.13 -4.93
C SER A 179 11.44 0.07 -6.39
N ASP A 180 12.60 -0.53 -6.65
CA ASP A 180 13.16 -0.71 -8.00
C ASP A 180 12.22 -1.54 -8.87
N ARG A 181 11.62 -2.61 -8.31
CA ARG A 181 10.74 -3.50 -9.08
C ARG A 181 9.42 -2.83 -9.42
N VAL A 182 8.82 -2.07 -8.51
CA VAL A 182 7.64 -1.25 -8.84
C VAL A 182 7.99 -0.22 -9.92
N ALA A 183 9.14 0.44 -9.83
CA ALA A 183 9.59 1.39 -10.84
C ALA A 183 9.83 0.74 -12.21
N GLU A 184 10.44 -0.44 -12.26
CA GLU A 184 10.60 -1.23 -13.49
C GLU A 184 9.25 -1.58 -14.12
N ARG A 185 8.28 -1.97 -13.30
CA ARG A 185 6.95 -2.43 -13.74
C ARG A 185 6.00 -1.30 -14.13
N THR A 186 6.17 -0.11 -13.55
CA THR A 186 5.18 0.98 -13.64
C THR A 186 5.76 2.31 -14.13
N SER A 187 7.09 2.39 -14.31
CA SER A 187 7.85 3.62 -14.57
C SER A 187 7.78 4.66 -13.44
N ARG A 188 7.23 4.31 -12.27
CA ARG A 188 7.14 5.21 -11.10
C ARG A 188 7.71 4.52 -9.86
N PHE A 189 8.54 5.24 -9.12
CA PHE A 189 8.92 4.81 -7.78
C PHE A 189 7.71 4.89 -6.85
N PRO A 190 7.52 3.90 -5.96
CA PRO A 190 6.40 3.91 -5.05
C PRO A 190 6.54 5.01 -3.99
N THR A 191 5.42 5.53 -3.53
CA THR A 191 5.37 6.29 -2.28
C THR A 191 5.78 5.38 -1.12
N ILE A 192 6.56 5.87 -0.17
CA ILE A 192 6.89 5.14 1.06
C ILE A 192 6.00 5.64 2.17
N TYR A 193 5.14 4.75 2.68
CA TYR A 193 4.36 4.99 3.89
C TYR A 193 5.08 4.43 5.11
N THR A 194 5.29 5.26 6.14
CA THR A 194 5.99 4.85 7.37
C THR A 194 5.81 5.87 8.50
N SER A 195 6.32 5.57 9.71
CA SER A 195 6.58 6.56 10.75
C SER A 195 8.07 6.87 10.87
N THR A 196 8.41 8.06 11.37
CA THR A 196 9.80 8.45 11.68
C THR A 196 10.46 7.43 12.61
N SER A 197 9.77 7.04 13.68
CA SER A 197 10.29 6.12 14.68
C SER A 197 10.62 4.74 14.12
N TRP A 198 9.73 4.16 13.30
CA TRP A 198 9.95 2.83 12.72
C TRP A 198 11.04 2.87 11.66
N TRP A 199 11.02 3.87 10.78
CA TRP A 199 11.98 3.99 9.69
C TRP A 199 13.41 4.15 10.19
N ASP A 200 13.63 5.06 11.14
CA ASP A 200 14.95 5.32 11.70
C ASP A 200 15.51 4.11 12.46
N ARG A 201 14.62 3.35 13.10
CA ARG A 201 14.98 2.13 13.81
C ARG A 201 15.28 0.97 12.85
N CYS A 202 14.41 0.72 11.88
CA CYS A 202 14.40 -0.52 11.13
C CYS A 202 15.04 -0.42 9.74
N VAL A 203 15.12 0.77 9.13
CA VAL A 203 15.71 0.98 7.80
C VAL A 203 17.04 1.73 7.89
N GLY A 204 17.08 2.80 8.70
CA GLY A 204 18.28 3.63 8.86
C GLY A 204 18.70 4.36 7.58
N THR A 205 20.01 4.56 7.40
CA THR A 205 20.57 5.46 6.37
C THR A 205 21.47 4.79 5.34
N SER A 206 21.53 3.45 5.34
CA SER A 206 22.41 2.67 4.45
C SER A 206 22.04 2.80 2.96
N VAL A 207 20.77 3.14 2.68
CA VAL A 207 20.23 3.38 1.34
C VAL A 207 19.43 4.69 1.38
N SER A 208 19.57 5.52 0.33
CA SER A 208 18.84 6.78 0.21
C SER A 208 17.61 6.62 -0.69
N PHE A 209 16.47 7.12 -0.23
CA PHE A 209 15.17 6.97 -0.93
C PHE A 209 14.52 8.31 -1.29
N GLY A 210 14.78 9.40 -0.56
CA GLY A 210 14.02 10.64 -0.75
C GLY A 210 14.25 11.38 -2.06
N ALA A 211 15.28 11.03 -2.84
CA ALA A 211 15.44 11.55 -4.20
C ALA A 211 14.45 10.92 -5.21
N THR A 212 13.90 9.74 -4.92
CA THR A 212 13.07 8.95 -5.85
C THR A 212 11.69 8.62 -5.31
N ASN A 213 11.58 8.32 -4.02
CA ASN A 213 10.36 7.85 -3.38
C ASN A 213 9.68 9.00 -2.62
N PRO A 214 8.45 9.39 -2.98
CA PRO A 214 7.66 10.33 -2.19
C PRO A 214 7.43 9.78 -0.77
N LEU A 215 7.46 10.65 0.24
CA LEU A 215 7.18 10.26 1.62
C LEU A 215 5.70 10.45 1.96
N TRP A 216 5.08 9.40 2.48
CA TRP A 216 3.80 9.43 3.17
C TRP A 216 4.03 9.13 4.65
N VAL A 217 4.16 10.16 5.48
CA VAL A 217 4.50 9.99 6.90
C VAL A 217 3.26 9.89 7.75
N ALA A 218 3.21 8.91 8.65
CA ALA A 218 2.20 8.83 9.70
C ALA A 218 2.72 9.42 11.00
N HIS A 219 1.99 10.41 11.51
CA HIS A 219 2.24 11.01 12.81
C HIS A 219 0.95 11.67 13.29
N TYR A 220 0.30 11.10 14.30
CA TYR A 220 -1.03 11.52 14.73
C TYR A 220 -0.97 12.69 15.74
N THR A 221 -0.71 13.88 15.21
CA THR A 221 -0.45 15.13 15.93
C THR A 221 -0.99 16.34 15.16
N ASP A 222 -1.08 17.50 15.81
CA ASP A 222 -1.48 18.75 15.15
C ASP A 222 -0.32 19.44 14.43
N VAL A 223 0.91 19.10 14.79
CA VAL A 223 2.14 19.66 14.22
C VAL A 223 3.10 18.54 13.89
N LEU A 224 3.44 18.39 12.61
CA LEU A 224 4.40 17.40 12.15
C LEU A 224 5.79 17.71 12.73
N GLY A 225 6.38 16.69 13.38
CA GLY A 225 7.74 16.75 13.91
C GLY A 225 8.80 16.39 12.88
N ASP A 226 9.94 15.88 13.36
CA ASP A 226 11.03 15.44 12.49
C ASP A 226 10.59 14.33 11.52
N LEU A 227 11.08 14.42 10.28
CA LEU A 227 10.83 13.44 9.24
C LEU A 227 11.77 12.24 9.37
N PRO A 228 11.38 11.05 8.85
CA PRO A 228 12.28 9.92 8.72
C PRO A 228 13.58 10.30 8.01
N ASN A 229 14.70 9.69 8.42
CA ASN A 229 15.97 9.94 7.75
C ASN A 229 15.87 9.66 6.24
N GLY A 230 16.33 10.63 5.44
CA GLY A 230 16.38 10.52 3.98
C GLY A 230 15.41 11.42 3.23
N TRP A 231 14.54 12.17 3.92
CA TRP A 231 13.64 13.16 3.30
C TRP A 231 13.78 14.55 3.91
N ASP A 232 13.75 15.57 3.04
CA ASP A 232 13.72 16.98 3.44
C ASP A 232 12.28 17.50 3.62
N TYR A 233 11.29 16.81 3.04
CA TYR A 233 9.88 17.14 3.10
C TYR A 233 9.01 15.88 2.92
N GLU A 234 7.83 15.87 3.54
CA GLU A 234 6.78 14.90 3.29
C GLU A 234 5.95 15.28 2.06
N THR A 235 5.49 14.27 1.33
CA THR A 235 4.53 14.44 0.23
C THR A 235 3.10 14.32 0.76
N ILE A 236 2.85 13.36 1.65
CA ILE A 236 1.56 13.14 2.31
C ILE A 236 1.81 12.97 3.80
N TRP A 237 0.93 13.54 4.61
CA TRP A 237 0.91 13.36 6.06
C TRP A 237 -0.40 12.69 6.49
N GLN A 238 -0.31 11.48 7.06
CA GLN A 238 -1.41 10.83 7.77
C GLN A 238 -1.44 11.38 9.20
N TRP A 239 -2.32 12.35 9.43
CA TRP A 239 -2.32 13.18 10.64
C TRP A 239 -3.34 12.72 11.68
N GLN A 240 -4.30 11.88 11.28
CA GLN A 240 -5.31 11.36 12.20
C GLN A 240 -5.78 9.97 11.78
N ALA A 241 -5.88 9.04 12.73
CA ALA A 241 -6.27 7.67 12.44
C ALA A 241 -7.78 7.43 12.22
N ALA A 242 -8.59 8.48 12.38
CA ALA A 242 -10.03 8.49 12.12
C ALA A 242 -10.55 9.93 12.21
N GLY A 243 -11.51 10.32 11.37
CA GLY A 243 -12.01 11.68 11.40
C GLY A 243 -13.24 11.90 10.53
N LEU A 244 -13.20 12.96 9.72
CA LEU A 244 -14.31 13.38 8.86
C LEU A 244 -14.59 12.36 7.77
N PHE A 245 -13.53 11.83 7.14
CA PHE A 245 -13.64 10.85 6.06
C PHE A 245 -13.55 9.40 6.61
N PRO A 246 -14.04 8.40 5.87
CA PRO A 246 -13.78 6.99 6.19
C PRO A 246 -12.27 6.68 6.26
N GLY A 247 -11.88 5.88 7.25
CA GLY A 247 -10.48 5.51 7.44
C GLY A 247 -9.61 6.65 7.97
N ASP A 248 -8.32 6.58 7.68
CA ASP A 248 -7.33 7.50 8.20
C ASP A 248 -7.29 8.79 7.37
N GLN A 249 -7.02 9.92 8.02
CA GLN A 249 -7.09 11.26 7.44
C GLN A 249 -5.72 11.70 6.95
N ASN A 250 -5.67 12.17 5.70
CA ASN A 250 -4.43 12.52 5.04
C ASN A 250 -4.44 13.96 4.51
N LEU A 251 -3.26 14.56 4.48
CA LEU A 251 -3.01 15.84 3.84
C LEU A 251 -1.87 15.72 2.85
N PHE A 252 -2.13 16.09 1.60
CA PHE A 252 -1.08 16.26 0.61
C PHE A 252 -0.42 17.63 0.80
N ASN A 253 0.92 17.63 0.83
CA ASN A 253 1.74 18.83 0.97
C ASN A 253 1.86 19.57 -0.37
N GLY A 254 0.81 20.32 -0.71
CA GLY A 254 0.76 21.16 -1.90
C GLY A 254 -0.64 21.29 -2.50
N THR A 255 -0.71 22.02 -3.61
CA THR A 255 -1.94 22.33 -4.33
C THR A 255 -2.52 21.13 -5.10
N HIS A 256 -3.79 21.23 -5.50
CA HIS A 256 -4.43 20.19 -6.32
C HIS A 256 -3.74 19.98 -7.68
N ASP A 257 -3.18 21.04 -8.27
CA ASP A 257 -2.40 20.95 -9.51
C ASP A 257 -1.09 20.16 -9.29
N GLN A 258 -0.42 20.35 -8.15
CA GLN A 258 0.77 19.56 -7.78
C GLN A 258 0.43 18.09 -7.57
N LEU A 259 -0.69 17.80 -6.90
CA LEU A 259 -1.19 16.44 -6.72
C LEU A 259 -1.48 15.77 -8.09
N THR A 260 -2.14 16.50 -9.00
CA THR A 260 -2.42 16.02 -10.37
C THR A 260 -1.12 15.74 -11.12
N ARG A 261 -0.08 16.57 -10.98
CA ARG A 261 1.24 16.30 -11.59
C ARG A 261 1.89 15.04 -11.06
N ILE A 262 1.82 14.78 -9.75
CA ILE A 262 2.33 13.53 -9.18
C ILE A 262 1.58 12.33 -9.76
N ALA A 263 0.26 12.41 -9.91
CA ALA A 263 -0.53 11.37 -10.54
C ALA A 263 -0.23 11.21 -12.05
N ALA A 264 0.16 12.27 -12.74
CA ALA A 264 0.43 12.26 -14.18
C ALA A 264 1.80 11.70 -14.57
N GLY A 265 2.79 11.70 -13.67
CA GLY A 265 4.15 11.24 -13.99
C GLY A 265 5.18 12.31 -13.78
#